data_AF-A0A349XR24-F1
#
_entry.id   AF-A0A349XR24-F1
#
_cell.length_a   1.000
_cell.length_b   1.000
_cell.length_c   1.000
_cell.angle_alpha   90.00
_cell.angle_beta   90.00
_cell.angle_gamma   90.00
#
_symmetry.space_group_name_H-M   'P 1'
#
loop_
_entity.id
_entity.type
_entity.pdbx_description
1 polymer ?
#
loop_
_entity_poly.entity_id
_entity_poly.type
_entity_poly.pdbx_seq_one_letter_code
_entity_poly.pdbx_strand_id
1 'polypeptide(L)'
;MTGEEKKVIFASSLGTVFEWYDFYLYGSLAIYIGANFFSQYPETTRNIFALLAFAAGFLVRPFGALVFGRLGDIVGRKYTFLITILIMGVSTFLVGVLPSASQIGIAAPIILIVLRMLQGLALGGEYGGAATYVAEHAPNGRRGYYTSWIQTTATLGLFLSLVVILGVQFALGKEAFAAWGWRIP
;
A
#
# COMPACT_ATOMS: atom_id res chain seq x y z
N MET A 1 -19.95 -19.11 -13.25
CA MET A 1 -19.77 -18.01 -12.30
C MET A 1 -21.06 -17.20 -12.21
N THR A 2 -21.66 -17.13 -11.03
CA THR A 2 -22.84 -16.31 -10.74
C THR A 2 -22.49 -14.81 -10.75
N GLY A 3 -23.50 -13.94 -10.78
CA GLY A 3 -23.29 -12.49 -10.72
C GLY A 3 -22.65 -12.02 -9.41
N GLU A 4 -22.94 -12.72 -8.30
CA GLU A 4 -22.33 -12.44 -7.00
C GLU A 4 -20.85 -12.86 -6.94
N GLU A 5 -20.49 -14.02 -7.48
CA GLU A 5 -19.09 -14.47 -7.55
C GLU A 5 -18.22 -13.49 -8.34
N LYS A 6 -18.74 -12.94 -9.45
CA LYS A 6 -18.06 -11.90 -10.24
C LYS A 6 -17.86 -10.60 -9.45
N LYS A 7 -18.87 -10.16 -8.69
CA LYS A 7 -18.77 -8.98 -7.83
C LYS A 7 -17.73 -9.14 -6.73
N VAL A 8 -17.69 -10.31 -6.08
CA VAL A 8 -16.73 -10.62 -5.01
C VAL A 8 -15.31 -10.65 -5.56
N ILE A 9 -15.08 -11.29 -6.71
CA ILE A 9 -13.74 -11.35 -7.33
C ILE A 9 -13.30 -9.97 -7.80
N PHE A 10 -14.20 -9.16 -8.35
CA PHE A 10 -13.88 -7.79 -8.75
C PHE A 10 -13.53 -6.92 -7.54
N ALA A 11 -14.33 -6.97 -6.46
CA ALA A 11 -14.06 -6.23 -5.23
C ALA A 11 -12.74 -6.66 -4.56
N SER A 12 -12.46 -7.96 -4.53
CA SER A 12 -11.20 -8.49 -4.01
C SER A 12 -10.01 -8.06 -4.87
N SER A 13 -10.16 -8.05 -6.20
CA SER A 13 -9.11 -7.59 -7.13
C SER A 13 -8.80 -6.10 -6.95
N LEU A 14 -9.83 -5.28 -6.70
CA LEU A 14 -9.64 -3.85 -6.43
C LEU A 14 -8.84 -3.59 -5.16
N GLY A 15 -9.08 -4.36 -4.09
CA GLY A 15 -8.26 -4.30 -2.87
C GLY A 15 -6.78 -4.55 -3.18
N THR A 16 -6.49 -5.58 -3.98
CA THR A 16 -5.12 -5.88 -4.41
C THR A 16 -4.51 -4.76 -5.28
N VAL A 17 -5.28 -4.15 -6.19
CA VAL A 17 -4.80 -3.00 -6.97
C VAL A 17 -4.43 -1.83 -6.05
N PHE A 18 -5.26 -1.51 -5.06
CA PHE A 18 -4.99 -0.43 -4.11
C PHE A 18 -3.79 -0.70 -3.21
N GLU A 19 -3.61 -1.95 -2.79
CA GLU A 19 -2.41 -2.39 -2.09
C GLU A 19 -1.16 -2.06 -2.92
N TRP A 20 -1.09 -2.61 -4.14
CA TRP A 20 0.09 -2.42 -4.98
C TRP A 20 0.29 -0.97 -5.36
N TYR A 21 -0.80 -0.22 -5.59
CA TYR A 21 -0.76 1.21 -5.80
C TYR A 21 -0.02 1.92 -4.65
N ASP A 22 -0.41 1.73 -3.38
CA ASP A 22 0.26 2.40 -2.25
C ASP A 22 1.74 1.99 -2.12
N PHE A 23 2.05 0.71 -2.33
CA PHE A 23 3.44 0.24 -2.26
C PHE A 23 4.32 0.88 -3.34
N TYR A 24 3.85 0.88 -4.59
CA TYR A 24 4.61 1.51 -5.67
C TYR A 24 4.67 3.02 -5.52
N LEU A 25 3.59 3.66 -5.06
CA LEU A 25 3.54 5.08 -4.74
C LEU A 25 4.65 5.48 -3.76
N TYR A 26 4.75 4.79 -2.62
CA TYR A 26 5.81 5.06 -1.66
C TYR A 26 7.20 4.81 -2.22
N GLY A 27 7.40 3.68 -2.90
CA GLY A 27 8.69 3.33 -3.49
C GLY A 27 9.17 4.37 -4.50
N SER A 28 8.27 4.84 -5.37
CA SER A 28 8.54 5.88 -6.36
C SER A 28 8.78 7.26 -5.73
N LEU A 29 8.15 7.56 -4.59
CA LEU A 29 8.30 8.82 -3.87
C LEU A 29 9.37 8.79 -2.78
N ALA A 30 10.11 7.69 -2.62
CA ALA A 30 11.06 7.49 -1.52
C ALA A 30 12.10 8.60 -1.39
N ILE A 31 12.54 9.21 -2.49
CA ILE A 31 13.50 10.34 -2.47
C ILE A 31 12.87 11.59 -1.84
N TYR A 32 11.61 11.91 -2.19
CA TYR A 32 10.89 13.06 -1.62
C TYR A 32 10.58 12.83 -0.14
N ILE A 33 10.17 11.61 0.21
CA ILE A 33 9.91 11.19 1.59
C ILE A 33 11.21 11.26 2.42
N GLY A 34 12.31 10.73 1.89
CA GLY A 34 13.65 10.83 2.47
C GLY A 34 14.04 12.28 2.76
N ALA A 35 13.84 13.18 1.79
CA ALA A 35 14.13 14.60 1.93
C ALA A 35 13.27 15.32 2.98
N ASN A 36 12.03 14.89 3.21
CA ASN A 36 11.10 15.56 4.13
C ASN A 36 11.14 15.01 5.56
N PHE A 37 11.35 13.71 5.74
CA PHE A 37 11.27 13.04 7.05
C PHE A 37 12.62 12.65 7.64
N PHE A 38 13.66 12.55 6.81
CA PHE A 38 15.00 12.15 7.23
C PHE A 38 16.05 13.20 6.86
N SER A 39 15.65 14.47 6.75
CA SER A 39 16.47 15.60 6.30
C SER A 39 17.73 15.86 7.14
N GLN A 40 17.75 15.41 8.40
CA GLN A 40 18.89 15.53 9.30
C GLN A 40 20.09 14.64 8.92
N TYR A 41 19.92 13.74 7.95
CA TYR A 41 20.95 12.82 7.49
C TYR A 41 21.45 13.17 6.08
N PRO A 42 22.69 12.78 5.73
CA PRO A 42 23.18 12.87 4.36
C PRO A 42 22.24 12.18 3.35
N GLU A 43 22.27 12.63 2.10
CA GLU A 43 21.35 12.17 1.06
C GLU A 43 21.29 10.64 0.89
N THR A 44 22.46 9.98 0.90
CA THR A 44 22.52 8.53 0.81
C THR A 44 21.81 7.86 2.00
N THR A 45 22.06 8.35 3.21
CA THR A 45 21.49 7.80 4.45
C THR A 45 19.98 8.02 4.54
N ARG A 46 19.48 9.22 4.21
CA ARG A 46 18.04 9.50 4.23
C ARG A 46 17.26 8.63 3.24
N ASN A 47 17.84 8.34 2.06
CA ASN A 47 17.22 7.48 1.06
C ASN A 47 17.18 6.02 1.54
N ILE A 48 18.27 5.55 2.17
CA ILE A 48 18.29 4.23 2.82
C ILE A 48 17.22 4.15 3.91
N PHE A 49 17.07 5.17 4.74
CA PHE A 49 16.05 5.18 5.81
C PHE A 49 14.62 5.19 5.26
N ALA A 50 14.34 5.92 4.17
CA ALA A 50 13.05 5.85 3.50
C ALA A 50 12.75 4.43 3.00
N LEU A 51 13.74 3.74 2.41
CA LEU A 51 13.62 2.34 1.98
C LEU A 51 13.54 1.35 3.16
N LEU A 52 14.18 1.63 4.30
CA LEU A 52 14.02 0.81 5.50
C LEU A 52 12.63 0.96 6.10
N ALA A 53 12.04 2.16 6.08
CA ALA A 53 10.63 2.35 6.45
C ALA A 53 9.68 1.60 5.51
N PHE A 54 10.01 1.52 4.21
CA PHE A 54 9.31 0.64 3.26
C PHE A 54 9.43 -0.83 3.67
N ALA A 55 10.65 -1.30 3.93
CA ALA A 55 10.93 -2.68 4.32
C ALA A 55 10.28 -3.05 5.66
N ALA A 56 10.19 -2.13 6.62
CA ALA A 56 9.51 -2.32 7.89
C ALA A 56 8.03 -2.66 7.71
N GLY A 57 7.35 -2.02 6.74
CA GLY A 57 5.99 -2.39 6.35
C GLY A 57 5.87 -3.83 5.85
N PHE A 58 6.84 -4.32 5.08
CA PHE A 58 6.87 -5.74 4.66
C PHE A 58 7.16 -6.69 5.82
N LEU A 59 8.06 -6.31 6.73
CA LEU A 59 8.45 -7.13 7.88
C LEU A 59 7.27 -7.47 8.79
N VAL A 60 6.31 -6.56 8.92
CA VAL A 60 5.14 -6.75 9.79
C VAL A 60 4.00 -7.52 9.12
N ARG A 61 4.00 -7.71 7.79
CA ARG A 61 2.94 -8.42 7.06
C ARG A 61 2.61 -9.81 7.62
N PRO A 62 3.58 -10.68 7.99
CA PRO A 62 3.27 -11.99 8.56
C PRO A 62 2.43 -11.89 9.84
N PHE A 63 2.69 -10.90 10.69
CA PHE A 63 1.91 -10.65 11.89
C PHE A 63 0.50 -10.13 11.55
N GLY A 64 0.40 -9.27 10.54
CA GLY A 64 -0.86 -8.85 9.96
C GLY A 64 -1.71 -10.02 9.48
N ALA A 65 -1.09 -10.98 8.77
CA ALA A 65 -1.74 -12.19 8.29
C ALA A 65 -2.30 -13.03 9.44
N LEU A 66 -1.54 -13.19 10.53
CA LEU A 66 -1.98 -13.93 11.71
C LEU A 66 -3.17 -13.24 12.41
N VAL A 67 -3.11 -11.92 12.59
CA VAL A 67 -4.14 -11.15 13.31
C VAL A 67 -5.40 -11.00 12.46
N PHE A 68 -5.28 -10.43 11.26
CA PHE A 68 -6.42 -10.16 10.39
C PHE A 68 -6.93 -11.44 9.72
N GLY A 69 -6.09 -12.44 9.47
CA GLY A 69 -6.56 -13.75 9.02
C GLY A 69 -7.50 -14.40 10.04
N ARG A 70 -7.07 -14.47 11.31
CA ARG A 70 -7.92 -14.99 12.40
C ARG A 70 -9.17 -14.15 12.61
N LEU A 71 -9.07 -12.82 12.54
CA LEU A 71 -10.22 -11.94 12.64
C LEU A 71 -11.23 -12.19 11.50
N GLY A 72 -10.73 -12.43 10.28
CA GLY A 72 -11.50 -12.80 9.11
C GLY A 72 -12.29 -14.10 9.30
N ASP A 73 -11.70 -15.08 9.96
CA ASP A 73 -12.35 -16.37 10.24
C ASP A 73 -13.42 -16.26 11.34
N ILE A 74 -13.24 -15.37 12.32
CA ILE A 74 -14.17 -15.21 13.46
C ILE A 74 -15.31 -14.24 13.16
N VAL A 75 -15.00 -13.05 12.62
CA VAL A 75 -15.94 -11.93 12.42
C VAL A 75 -16.49 -11.89 11.00
N GLY A 76 -15.80 -12.56 10.06
CA GLY A 76 -16.14 -12.62 8.66
C GLY A 76 -15.18 -11.81 7.78
N ARG A 77 -14.85 -12.41 6.63
CA ARG A 77 -13.85 -11.87 5.68
C ARG A 77 -14.21 -10.49 5.13
N LYS A 78 -15.50 -10.22 4.87
CA LYS A 78 -15.97 -8.92 4.36
C LYS A 78 -15.70 -7.79 5.35
N TYR A 79 -15.99 -7.99 6.65
CA TYR A 79 -15.80 -6.95 7.66
C TYR A 79 -14.33 -6.69 7.93
N THR A 80 -13.54 -7.76 7.99
CA THR A 80 -12.09 -7.66 8.16
C THR A 80 -11.45 -6.89 7.01
N PHE A 81 -11.84 -7.18 5.77
CA PHE A 81 -11.39 -6.47 4.57
C PHE A 81 -11.71 -4.96 4.60
N LEU A 82 -12.87 -4.57 5.14
CA LEU A 82 -13.21 -3.16 5.29
C LEU A 82 -12.33 -2.46 6.33
N ILE A 83 -12.03 -3.14 7.44
CA ILE A 83 -11.16 -2.61 8.50
C ILE A 83 -9.75 -2.39 7.98
N THR A 84 -9.17 -3.38 7.29
CA THR A 84 -7.81 -3.32 6.73
C THR A 84 -7.69 -2.23 5.66
N ILE A 85 -8.66 -2.11 4.74
CA ILE A 85 -8.71 -0.99 3.79
C ILE A 85 -8.78 0.36 4.50
N LEU A 86 -9.58 0.49 5.55
CA LEU A 86 -9.67 1.73 6.32
C LEU A 86 -8.34 2.06 7.01
N ILE A 87 -7.68 1.09 7.65
CA ILE A 87 -6.36 1.27 8.27
C ILE A 87 -5.34 1.73 7.22
N MET A 88 -5.35 1.10 6.04
CA MET A 88 -4.45 1.46 4.95
C MET A 88 -4.70 2.90 4.49
N GLY A 89 -5.95 3.22 4.11
CA GLY A 89 -6.31 4.54 3.58
C GLY A 89 -6.11 5.67 4.59
N VAL A 90 -6.48 5.47 5.86
CA VAL A 90 -6.24 6.44 6.93
C VAL A 90 -4.74 6.64 7.13
N SER A 91 -3.96 5.57 7.14
CA SER A 91 -2.50 5.69 7.29
C SER A 91 -1.86 6.42 6.11
N THR A 92 -2.27 6.14 4.87
CA THR A 92 -1.80 6.85 3.66
C THR A 92 -2.14 8.34 3.75
N PHE A 93 -3.39 8.66 4.10
CA PHE A 93 -3.84 10.04 4.28
C PHE A 93 -3.02 10.77 5.36
N LEU A 94 -2.79 10.12 6.51
CA LEU A 94 -2.00 10.67 7.60
C LEU A 94 -0.55 10.93 7.18
N VAL A 95 0.06 10.07 6.35
CA VAL A 95 1.39 10.34 5.76
C VAL A 95 1.36 11.59 4.90
N GLY A 96 0.32 11.78 4.08
CA GLY A 96 0.14 12.94 3.22
C GLY A 96 0.07 14.27 3.99
N VAL A 97 -0.56 14.28 5.17
CA VAL A 97 -0.66 15.48 6.04
C VAL A 97 0.42 15.56 7.13
N LEU A 98 1.27 14.56 7.27
CA LEU A 98 2.27 14.48 8.35
C LEU A 98 3.30 15.62 8.23
N PRO A 99 3.49 16.47 9.25
CA PRO A 99 4.50 17.53 9.23
C PRO A 99 5.91 16.98 8.99
N SER A 100 6.77 17.76 8.31
CA SER A 100 8.15 17.35 8.00
C SER A 100 9.03 17.35 9.26
N ALA A 101 10.21 16.73 9.15
CA ALA A 101 11.22 16.73 10.21
C ALA A 101 11.70 18.14 10.58
N SER A 102 11.62 19.10 9.66
CA SER A 102 11.90 20.52 9.97
C SER A 102 10.86 21.16 10.90
N GLN A 103 9.65 20.61 11.01
CA GLN A 103 8.56 21.15 11.82
C GLN A 103 8.46 20.46 13.18
N ILE A 104 8.57 19.12 13.21
CA ILE A 104 8.35 18.32 14.44
C ILE A 104 9.55 17.44 14.82
N GLY A 105 10.71 17.64 14.18
CA GLY A 105 11.95 16.93 14.49
C GLY A 105 11.84 15.42 14.27
N ILE A 106 12.47 14.66 15.16
CA ILE A 106 12.55 13.19 15.09
C ILE A 106 11.18 12.50 15.22
N ALA A 107 10.14 13.20 15.69
CA ALA A 107 8.79 12.65 15.73
C ALA A 107 8.26 12.34 14.31
N ALA A 108 8.66 13.12 13.30
CA ALA A 108 8.20 12.92 11.92
C ALA A 108 8.57 11.54 11.35
N PRO A 109 9.86 11.12 11.33
CA PRO A 109 10.22 9.79 10.85
C PRO A 109 9.67 8.66 11.74
N ILE A 110 9.52 8.87 13.05
CA ILE A 110 8.93 7.86 13.95
C ILE A 110 7.46 7.61 13.57
N ILE A 111 6.66 8.68 13.43
CA ILE A 111 5.25 8.57 13.05
C ILE A 111 5.13 7.96 11.66
N LEU A 112 5.98 8.37 10.70
CA LEU A 112 6.01 7.77 9.35
C LEU A 112 6.23 6.26 9.41
N ILE A 113 7.19 5.78 10.20
CA ILE A 113 7.49 4.35 10.34
C ILE A 113 6.31 3.62 10.98
N VAL A 114 5.69 4.20 12.02
CA VAL A 114 4.49 3.61 12.66
C VAL A 114 3.35 3.49 11.66
N LEU A 115 3.05 4.55 10.90
CA LEU A 115 2.02 4.52 9.85
C LEU A 115 2.32 3.45 8.80
N ARG A 116 3.59 3.31 8.38
CA ARG A 116 4.03 2.27 7.45
C ARG A 116 3.86 0.86 8.00
N MET A 117 4.14 0.66 9.28
CA MET A 117 3.90 -0.63 9.94
C MET A 117 2.40 -0.92 10.06
N LEU A 118 1.55 0.07 10.36
CA LEU A 118 0.09 -0.11 10.39
C LEU A 118 -0.46 -0.53 9.02
N GLN A 119 0.01 0.11 7.94
CA GLN A 119 -0.34 -0.29 6.56
C GLN A 119 0.12 -1.73 6.27
N GLY A 120 1.37 -2.05 6.59
CA GLY A 120 1.93 -3.39 6.41
C GLY A 120 1.16 -4.48 7.15
N LEU A 121 0.73 -4.19 8.39
CA LEU A 121 -0.12 -5.09 9.17
C LEU A 121 -1.48 -5.30 8.52
N ALA A 122 -2.15 -4.23 8.08
CA ALA A 122 -3.46 -4.34 7.43
C ALA A 122 -3.43 -5.22 6.18
N LEU A 123 -2.30 -5.20 5.44
CA LEU A 123 -2.14 -5.87 4.16
C LEU A 123 -1.72 -7.34 4.27
N GLY A 124 -1.31 -7.79 5.46
CA GLY A 124 -0.69 -9.10 5.65
C GLY A 124 -1.55 -10.31 5.24
N GLY A 125 -2.87 -10.24 5.43
CA GLY A 125 -3.78 -11.37 5.20
C GLY A 125 -4.55 -11.36 3.87
N GLU A 126 -4.57 -10.23 3.18
CA GLU A 126 -5.52 -10.03 2.07
C GLU A 126 -5.08 -10.71 0.77
N TYR A 127 -3.82 -10.50 0.37
CA TYR A 127 -3.29 -11.04 -0.88
C TYR A 127 -3.28 -12.58 -0.91
N GLY A 128 -2.75 -13.19 0.16
CA GLY A 128 -2.70 -14.65 0.27
C GLY A 128 -4.08 -15.30 0.33
N GLY A 129 -5.02 -14.66 1.05
CA GLY A 129 -6.41 -15.10 1.13
C GLY A 129 -7.15 -14.99 -0.21
N ALA A 130 -6.91 -13.93 -0.98
CA ALA A 130 -7.50 -13.75 -2.30
C ALA A 130 -6.96 -14.78 -3.32
N ALA A 131 -5.65 -15.00 -3.35
CA ALA A 131 -5.01 -15.96 -4.25
C ALA A 131 -5.50 -17.40 -4.01
N THR A 132 -5.58 -17.80 -2.75
CA THR A 132 -6.10 -19.13 -2.35
C THR A 132 -7.59 -19.25 -2.67
N TYR A 133 -8.40 -18.26 -2.31
CA TYR A 133 -9.84 -18.27 -2.59
C TYR A 133 -10.15 -18.40 -4.08
N VAL A 134 -9.46 -17.64 -4.94
CA VAL A 134 -9.63 -17.72 -6.40
C VAL A 134 -9.15 -19.06 -6.94
N ALA A 135 -8.05 -19.62 -6.42
CA ALA A 135 -7.56 -20.93 -6.83
C ALA A 135 -8.53 -22.07 -6.47
N GLU A 136 -9.17 -21.99 -5.30
CA GLU A 136 -10.15 -22.97 -4.80
C GLU A 136 -11.46 -22.94 -5.58
N HIS A 137 -11.93 -21.75 -5.96
CA HIS A 137 -13.20 -21.56 -6.67
C HIS A 137 -13.05 -21.53 -8.20
N ALA A 138 -11.82 -21.61 -8.72
CA ALA A 138 -11.58 -21.63 -10.15
C ALA A 138 -12.00 -22.99 -10.77
N PRO A 139 -12.60 -22.98 -11.98
CA PRO A 139 -12.94 -24.20 -12.71
C PRO A 139 -11.73 -25.12 -12.92
N ASN A 140 -11.97 -26.44 -12.92
CA ASN A 140 -10.94 -27.44 -13.21
C ASN A 140 -10.22 -27.12 -14.54
N GLY A 141 -8.88 -27.21 -14.53
CA GLY A 141 -8.03 -26.89 -15.69
C GLY A 141 -7.86 -25.39 -15.99
N ARG A 142 -8.49 -24.47 -15.24
CA ARG A 142 -8.39 -23.01 -15.46
C ARG A 142 -7.77 -22.23 -14.30
N ARG A 143 -7.30 -22.91 -13.25
CA ARG A 143 -6.70 -22.27 -12.06
C ARG A 143 -5.63 -21.25 -12.43
N GLY A 144 -4.69 -21.61 -13.32
CA GLY A 144 -3.62 -20.72 -13.76
C GLY A 144 -4.09 -19.40 -14.38
N TYR A 145 -5.19 -19.42 -15.14
CA TYR A 145 -5.76 -18.20 -15.76
C TYR A 145 -6.41 -17.28 -14.73
N TYR A 146 -7.12 -17.84 -13.75
CA TYR A 146 -7.77 -17.03 -12.71
C TYR A 146 -6.78 -16.52 -11.66
N THR A 147 -5.73 -17.29 -11.35
CA THR A 147 -4.65 -16.83 -10.46
C THR A 147 -3.74 -15.82 -11.15
N SER A 148 -3.51 -15.93 -12.46
CA SER A 148 -2.71 -14.93 -13.20
C SER A 148 -3.39 -13.57 -13.25
N TRP A 149 -4.73 -13.52 -13.24
CA TRP A 149 -5.48 -12.27 -13.11
C TRP A 149 -5.12 -11.49 -11.84
N ILE A 150 -5.00 -12.19 -10.69
CA ILE A 150 -4.55 -11.55 -9.44
C ILE A 150 -3.13 -11.02 -9.61
N GLN A 151 -2.24 -11.73 -10.32
CA GLN A 151 -0.90 -11.22 -10.56
C GLN A 151 -0.89 -9.94 -11.42
N THR A 152 -1.81 -9.83 -12.39
CA THR A 152 -1.97 -8.62 -13.23
C THR A 152 -2.35 -7.38 -12.41
N THR A 153 -3.05 -7.55 -11.28
CA THR A 153 -3.42 -6.42 -10.41
C THR A 153 -2.21 -5.66 -9.86
N ALA A 154 -1.07 -6.34 -9.67
CA ALA A 154 0.18 -5.69 -9.25
C ALA A 154 0.69 -4.71 -10.32
N THR A 155 0.71 -5.15 -11.58
CA THR A 155 1.10 -4.31 -12.72
C THR A 155 0.14 -3.13 -12.90
N LEU A 156 -1.17 -3.35 -12.69
CA LEU A 156 -2.16 -2.28 -12.72
C LEU A 156 -1.94 -1.26 -11.59
N GLY A 157 -1.62 -1.72 -10.38
CA GLY A 157 -1.26 -0.85 -9.26
C GLY A 157 -0.03 0.01 -9.56
N LEU A 158 1.02 -0.57 -10.14
CA LEU A 158 2.20 0.17 -10.59
C LEU A 158 1.83 1.23 -11.64
N PHE A 159 1.11 0.83 -12.68
CA PHE A 159 0.72 1.76 -13.75
C PHE A 159 -0.12 2.92 -13.21
N LEU A 160 -1.10 2.63 -12.35
CA LEU A 160 -1.92 3.64 -11.71
C LEU A 160 -1.08 4.59 -10.84
N SER A 161 -0.12 4.07 -10.06
CA SER A 161 0.77 4.90 -9.24
C SER A 161 1.57 5.88 -10.10
N LEU A 162 2.14 5.41 -11.22
CA LEU A 162 2.91 6.25 -12.12
C LEU A 162 2.04 7.29 -12.82
N VAL A 163 0.84 6.92 -13.28
CA VAL A 163 -0.09 7.85 -13.93
C VAL A 163 -0.47 8.99 -12.97
N VAL A 164 -0.77 8.67 -11.71
CA VAL A 164 -1.14 9.69 -10.71
C VAL A 164 0.06 10.57 -10.35
N ILE A 165 1.22 9.97 -10.07
CA ILE A 165 2.45 10.72 -9.73
C ILE A 165 2.83 11.68 -10.87
N LEU A 166 2.91 11.15 -12.10
CA LEU A 166 3.31 11.95 -13.26
C LEU A 166 2.24 12.98 -13.63
N GLY A 167 0.95 12.65 -13.49
CA GLY A 167 -0.15 13.59 -13.71
C GLY A 167 -0.07 14.79 -12.76
N VAL A 168 0.11 14.54 -11.46
CA VAL A 168 0.27 15.60 -10.46
C VAL A 168 1.56 16.40 -10.68
N GLN A 169 2.69 15.71 -10.94
CA GLN A 169 3.96 16.37 -11.22
C GLN A 169 3.91 17.24 -12.48
N PHE A 170 3.21 16.79 -13.53
CA PHE A 170 3.03 17.54 -14.76
C PHE A 170 2.16 18.79 -14.53
N ALA A 171 1.07 18.65 -13.77
CA ALA A 171 0.17 19.76 -13.47
C ALA A 171 0.80 20.86 -12.60
N LEU A 172 1.64 20.47 -11.62
CA LEU A 172 2.28 21.41 -10.69
C LEU A 172 3.66 21.91 -11.15
N GLY A 173 4.34 21.15 -12.00
CA GLY A 173 5.76 21.34 -12.30
C GLY A 173 6.68 20.70 -11.26
N LYS A 174 7.92 20.36 -11.67
CA LYS A 174 8.87 19.59 -10.86
C LYS A 174 9.24 20.26 -9.54
N GLU A 175 9.38 21.58 -9.54
CA GLU A 175 9.76 22.36 -8.36
C GLU A 175 8.66 22.34 -7.29
N ALA A 176 7.41 22.66 -7.67
CA ALA A 176 6.28 22.62 -6.75
C ALA A 176 5.97 21.19 -6.27
N PHE A 177 6.13 20.20 -7.15
CA PHE A 177 6.00 18.79 -6.79
C PHE A 177 7.01 18.38 -5.71
N ALA A 178 8.28 18.75 -5.89
CA ALA A 178 9.33 18.46 -4.92
C ALA A 178 9.11 19.18 -3.58
N ALA A 179 8.59 20.41 -3.60
CA ALA A 179 8.34 21.20 -2.41
C ALA A 179 7.18 20.66 -1.56
N TRP A 180 6.04 20.33 -2.18
CA TRP A 180 4.84 19.89 -1.44
C TRP A 180 3.93 18.96 -2.23
N GLY A 181 3.95 19.00 -3.56
CA GLY A 181 3.02 18.24 -4.41
C GLY A 181 3.17 16.72 -4.31
N TRP A 182 4.31 16.21 -3.84
CA TRP A 182 4.51 14.78 -3.54
C TRP A 182 3.53 14.21 -2.50
N ARG A 183 2.82 15.06 -1.75
CA ARG A 183 1.81 14.68 -0.75
C ARG A 183 0.42 14.38 -1.33
N ILE A 184 0.18 14.72 -2.61
CA ILE A 184 -1.15 14.63 -3.24
C ILE A 184 -1.45 13.23 -3.83
N PRO A 185 -0.53 12.61 -4.59
CA PRO A 185 -0.72 11.23 -5.06
C PRO A 185 -0.97 10.27 -3.91
#